data_AF-A0A7K7UIY1-F1
#
_entry.id   AF-A0A7K7UIY1-F1
#
_cell.length_a   1.000
_cell.length_b   1.000
_cell.length_c   1.000
_cell.angle_alpha   90.00
_cell.angle_beta   90.00
_cell.angle_gamma   90.00
#
_symmetry.space_group_name_H-M   'P 1'
#
loop_
_entity.id
_entity.type
_entity.pdbx_description
1 polymer ?
#
loop_
_entity_poly.entity_id
_entity_poly.type
_entity_poly.pdbx_seq_one_letter_code
_entity_poly.pdbx_strand_id
1 'polypeptide(L)'
;IGNTVLHILVLQPNKTFACHMYSLILSYDRNKEGPGSLELIPNNEGLTPFKLAGVEGNTVMFQYLMQKRKHNLWSFGPLTTVLYDLTEIDSWAEDQSFLELIVSTKKREARQILDLTPVKELVSLKWNMYGRPYFCFLALFYILYMVCFTMCCVYRPLKPRTGNKTSGRDNTIYVQKMLQESYMTYEDELRLVGELITVIGAVVILILEIPDILRVGAAKYFGQTILGGPFHIIVITYACMILVTMVMRLTSTTGEVVPMSFALVLGWCNVMYFARGFQMLGPFTIMIQKMIFGDLMRFCWLMAVVILGFASAFYIIFQTENPENLGQFYNYPMSLFTTFELFLTIIDGPANYDVDLPFMYSVVYFAFAIIATLLMLNLLIAMMGDTHWRVAHERDELWRAQVVATTVMLERKLPRCLWPRSGICGREYGLGDRWYLRVQDRVDPNKHKVMRYTEAFKAQDRNNYDKGLEKLEIDKNILYKKELSALSLSRSTSRTSSHRGWEILRRNT
;
A
#
# COMPACT_ATOMS: atom_id res chain seq x y z
N ILE A 1 -0.53 -26.91 16.48
CA ILE A 1 -0.29 -25.49 16.82
C ILE A 1 1.07 -25.31 17.52
N GLY A 2 1.58 -26.27 18.31
CA GLY A 2 2.94 -26.19 18.87
C GLY A 2 3.18 -25.03 19.85
N ASN A 3 2.11 -24.37 20.29
CA ASN A 3 2.19 -23.18 21.12
C ASN A 3 2.45 -23.58 22.58
N THR A 4 3.51 -23.02 23.17
CA THR A 4 3.73 -23.08 24.63
C THR A 4 2.78 -22.14 25.37
N VAL A 5 2.74 -22.23 26.70
CA VAL A 5 1.94 -21.32 27.54
C VAL A 5 2.27 -19.84 27.30
N LEU A 6 3.54 -19.52 27.01
CA LEU A 6 3.97 -18.15 26.71
C LEU A 6 3.38 -17.64 25.40
N HIS A 7 3.26 -18.49 24.38
CA HIS A 7 2.60 -18.14 23.12
C HIS A 7 1.10 -17.87 23.33
N ILE A 8 0.43 -18.65 24.18
CA ILE A 8 -0.99 -18.48 24.47
C ILE A 8 -1.25 -17.16 25.20
N LEU A 9 -0.35 -16.75 26.11
CA LEU A 9 -0.44 -15.47 26.81
C LEU A 9 -0.31 -14.26 25.88
N VAL A 10 0.53 -14.37 24.84
CA VAL A 10 0.68 -13.31 23.82
C VAL A 10 -0.62 -13.07 23.04
N LEU A 11 -1.40 -14.13 22.83
CA LEU A 11 -2.66 -14.10 22.06
C LEU A 11 -3.87 -13.60 22.88
N GLN A 12 -3.71 -13.38 24.19
CA GLN A 12 -4.84 -12.97 25.03
C GLN A 12 -5.29 -11.53 24.73
N PRO A 13 -6.60 -11.25 24.74
CA PRO A 13 -7.12 -9.89 24.53
C PRO A 13 -6.74 -8.96 25.67
N ASN A 14 -6.66 -9.48 26.90
CA ASN A 14 -6.27 -8.71 28.07
C ASN A 14 -4.74 -8.63 28.21
N LYS A 15 -4.15 -7.73 27.44
CA LYS A 15 -2.69 -7.59 27.26
C LYS A 15 -1.95 -7.25 28.57
N THR A 16 -2.56 -6.50 29.49
CA THR A 16 -1.90 -6.06 30.75
C THR A 16 -1.79 -7.18 31.77
N PHE A 17 -2.88 -7.90 32.05
CA PHE A 17 -2.87 -9.06 32.95
C PHE A 17 -2.02 -10.20 32.39
N ALA A 18 -2.00 -10.37 31.06
CA ALA A 18 -1.12 -11.32 30.41
C ALA A 18 0.36 -11.05 30.73
N CYS A 19 0.81 -9.79 30.81
CA CYS A 19 2.19 -9.45 31.19
C CYS A 19 2.52 -9.86 32.64
N HIS A 20 1.58 -9.67 33.57
CA HIS A 20 1.76 -10.11 34.95
C HIS A 20 1.87 -11.64 35.05
N MET A 21 0.98 -12.37 34.37
CA MET A 21 1.04 -13.83 34.32
C MET A 21 2.32 -14.33 33.66
N TYR A 22 2.75 -13.68 32.58
CA TYR A 22 4.00 -13.98 31.88
C TYR A 22 5.21 -13.80 32.80
N SER A 23 5.22 -12.75 33.61
CA SER A 23 6.27 -12.51 34.62
C SER A 23 6.33 -13.61 35.68
N LEU A 24 5.17 -14.09 36.13
CA LEU A 24 5.05 -15.12 37.15
C LEU A 24 5.56 -16.47 36.62
N ILE A 25 5.17 -16.86 35.40
CA ILE A 25 5.64 -18.11 34.78
C ILE A 25 7.15 -18.10 34.61
N LEU A 26 7.73 -16.98 34.16
CA LEU A 26 9.18 -16.87 34.03
C LEU A 26 9.93 -16.87 35.36
N SER A 27 9.31 -16.40 36.45
CA SER A 27 9.93 -16.53 37.77
C SER A 27 10.09 -17.99 38.20
N TYR A 28 9.22 -18.90 37.74
CA TYR A 28 9.33 -20.34 38.00
C TYR A 28 10.34 -21.04 37.06
N ASP A 29 10.63 -20.46 35.89
CA ASP A 29 11.59 -21.01 34.90
C ASP A 29 13.05 -20.63 35.17
N ARG A 30 13.30 -19.67 36.10
CA ARG A 30 14.63 -19.08 36.39
C ARG A 30 15.76 -20.07 36.74
N ASN A 31 15.46 -21.34 37.02
CA ASN A 31 16.45 -22.36 37.34
C ASN A 31 17.11 -23.00 36.10
N LYS A 32 16.77 -22.59 34.87
CA LYS A 32 17.36 -23.11 33.63
C LYS A 32 17.96 -22.00 32.76
N GLU A 33 19.06 -21.38 33.18
CA GLU A 33 19.89 -20.49 32.34
C GLU A 33 20.71 -21.25 31.28
N GLY A 34 20.07 -22.21 30.59
CA GLY A 34 20.66 -23.02 29.53
C GLY A 34 19.86 -22.95 28.22
N PRO A 35 20.25 -23.72 27.19
CA PRO A 35 19.62 -23.76 25.86
C PRO A 35 18.17 -24.30 25.82
N GLY A 36 17.45 -24.25 26.95
CA GLY A 36 16.06 -24.66 27.12
C GLY A 36 15.20 -23.62 27.86
N SER A 37 15.59 -22.33 27.86
CA SER A 37 14.73 -21.26 28.38
C SER A 37 13.40 -21.24 27.62
N LEU A 38 12.29 -21.14 28.37
CA LEU A 38 10.94 -21.20 27.82
C LEU A 38 10.67 -20.12 26.76
N GLU A 39 11.43 -19.01 26.79
CA GLU A 39 11.35 -17.91 25.82
C GLU A 39 11.92 -18.25 24.44
N LEU A 40 12.87 -19.19 24.36
CA LEU A 40 13.54 -19.53 23.09
C LEU A 40 12.85 -20.67 22.34
N ILE A 41 11.87 -21.34 22.96
CA ILE A 41 11.15 -22.45 22.34
C ILE A 41 10.24 -21.91 21.22
N PRO A 42 10.43 -22.32 19.97
CA PRO A 42 9.58 -21.89 18.86
C PRO A 42 8.29 -22.71 18.79
N ASN A 43 7.26 -22.15 18.17
CA ASN A 43 6.06 -22.88 17.77
C ASN A 43 6.31 -23.75 16.52
N ASN A 44 5.29 -24.47 16.04
CA ASN A 44 5.38 -25.28 14.81
C ASN A 44 5.69 -24.47 13.54
N GLU A 45 5.51 -23.14 13.59
CA GLU A 45 5.81 -22.20 12.50
C GLU A 45 7.18 -21.53 12.66
N GLY A 46 7.98 -21.91 13.68
CA GLY A 46 9.30 -21.33 13.95
C GLY A 46 9.29 -20.00 14.71
N LEU A 47 8.14 -19.56 15.23
CA LEU A 47 7.98 -18.29 15.94
C LEU A 47 8.22 -18.47 17.44
N THR A 48 9.09 -17.65 18.04
CA THR A 48 9.21 -17.50 19.50
C THR A 48 8.05 -16.66 20.05
N PRO A 49 7.78 -16.67 21.37
CA PRO A 49 6.78 -15.79 21.97
C PRO A 49 7.04 -14.30 21.68
N PHE A 50 8.31 -13.91 21.56
CA PHE A 50 8.73 -12.56 21.19
C PHE A 50 8.37 -12.22 19.74
N LYS A 51 8.71 -13.10 18.78
CA LYS A 51 8.33 -12.92 17.37
C LYS A 51 6.82 -12.91 17.19
N LEU A 52 6.10 -13.79 17.90
CA LEU A 52 4.64 -13.85 17.88
C LEU A 52 4.02 -12.54 18.37
N ALA A 53 4.57 -11.91 19.41
CA ALA A 53 4.05 -10.63 19.90
C ALA A 53 4.13 -9.52 18.84
N GLY A 54 5.18 -9.54 18.00
CA GLY A 54 5.32 -8.65 16.86
C GLY A 54 4.31 -8.95 15.75
N VAL A 55 4.17 -10.21 15.34
CA VAL A 55 3.25 -10.65 14.26
C VAL A 55 1.79 -10.36 14.59
N GLU A 56 1.42 -10.53 15.85
CA GLU A 56 0.08 -10.24 16.37
C GLU A 56 -0.19 -8.75 16.56
N GLY A 57 0.85 -7.94 16.72
CA GLY A 57 0.70 -6.52 17.05
C GLY A 57 0.38 -6.26 18.53
N ASN A 58 0.82 -7.16 19.42
CA ASN A 58 0.67 -6.95 20.85
C ASN A 58 1.74 -5.97 21.37
N THR A 59 1.49 -4.67 21.21
CA THR A 59 2.40 -3.59 21.59
C THR A 59 2.79 -3.61 23.07
N VAL A 60 1.85 -3.92 23.96
CA VAL A 60 2.06 -3.96 25.42
C VAL A 60 3.02 -5.09 25.79
N MET A 61 2.75 -6.31 25.31
CA MET A 61 3.62 -7.45 25.57
C MET A 61 5.00 -7.26 24.91
N PHE A 62 5.04 -6.71 23.70
CA PHE A 62 6.30 -6.41 23.01
C PHE A 62 7.17 -5.42 23.80
N GLN A 63 6.57 -4.32 24.31
CA GLN A 63 7.28 -3.37 25.16
C GLN A 63 7.76 -4.03 26.47
N TYR A 64 6.93 -4.87 27.09
CA TYR A 64 7.31 -5.60 28.30
C TYR A 64 8.52 -6.52 28.06
N LEU A 65 8.51 -7.31 26.99
CA LEU A 65 9.64 -8.16 26.60
C LEU A 65 10.89 -7.35 26.28
N MET A 66 10.72 -6.20 25.62
CA MET A 66 11.83 -5.30 25.31
C MET A 66 12.47 -4.69 26.56
N GLN A 67 11.68 -4.40 27.61
CA GLN A 67 12.21 -3.91 28.88
C GLN A 67 13.13 -4.92 29.58
N LYS A 68 12.94 -6.23 29.36
CA LYS A 68 13.86 -7.26 29.86
C LYS A 68 15.15 -7.37 29.03
N ARG A 69 15.08 -7.00 27.75
CA ARG A 69 16.19 -7.11 26.77
C ARG A 69 16.96 -5.80 26.58
N LYS A 70 16.79 -4.85 27.50
CA LYS A 70 17.51 -3.57 27.51
C LYS A 70 18.44 -3.46 28.71
N HIS A 71 19.63 -2.92 28.47
CA HIS A 71 20.60 -2.59 29.49
C HIS A 71 20.78 -1.07 29.56
N ASN A 72 20.54 -0.49 30.73
CA ASN A 72 20.78 0.94 30.93
C ASN A 72 22.28 1.13 31.17
N LEU A 73 22.95 1.90 30.30
CA LEU A 73 24.38 2.18 30.45
C LEU A 73 24.60 3.30 31.47
N TRP A 74 23.94 4.44 31.25
CA TRP A 74 24.01 5.59 32.14
C TRP A 74 22.85 6.56 31.89
N SER A 75 22.54 7.34 32.91
CA SER A 75 21.57 8.42 32.87
C SER A 75 22.23 9.71 33.35
N PHE A 76 22.25 10.74 32.50
CA PHE A 76 22.78 12.06 32.80
C PHE A 76 21.68 13.11 32.65
N GLY A 77 21.06 13.49 33.78
CA GLY A 77 19.93 14.41 33.80
C GLY A 77 18.77 13.91 32.92
N PRO A 78 18.36 14.65 31.88
CA PRO A 78 17.30 14.22 30.96
C PRO A 78 17.77 13.20 29.91
N LEU A 79 19.06 12.86 29.82
CA LEU A 79 19.58 11.95 28.81
C LEU A 79 19.77 10.55 29.41
N THR A 80 19.12 9.55 28.83
CA THR A 80 19.28 8.15 29.20
C THR A 80 19.83 7.38 28.00
N THR A 81 21.00 6.77 28.17
CA THR A 81 21.56 5.89 27.14
C THR A 81 21.24 4.45 27.48
N VAL A 82 20.57 3.78 26.55
CA VAL A 82 20.12 2.39 26.68
C VAL A 82 20.73 1.55 25.56
N LEU A 83 21.09 0.32 25.90
CA LEU A 83 21.63 -0.68 25.00
C LEU A 83 20.59 -1.80 24.81
N TYR A 84 20.07 -1.97 23.60
CA TYR A 84 19.07 -2.99 23.28
C TYR A 84 19.71 -4.21 22.62
N ASP A 85 19.31 -5.42 23.04
CA ASP A 85 19.72 -6.68 22.40
C ASP A 85 18.99 -6.86 21.05
N LEU A 86 19.74 -7.02 19.96
CA LEU A 86 19.21 -7.17 18.60
C LEU A 86 19.03 -8.63 18.15
N THR A 87 19.37 -9.62 18.98
CA THR A 87 19.55 -11.02 18.56
C THR A 87 18.34 -11.63 17.82
N GLU A 88 17.10 -11.34 18.25
CA GLU A 88 15.87 -11.83 17.58
C GLU A 88 15.21 -10.80 16.64
N ILE A 89 15.73 -9.58 16.57
CA ILE A 89 15.14 -8.48 15.79
C ILE A 89 15.82 -8.37 14.42
N ASP A 90 17.15 -8.54 14.40
CA ASP A 90 17.98 -8.38 13.21
C ASP A 90 17.92 -9.61 12.29
N SER A 91 18.01 -9.36 11.00
CA SER A 91 17.81 -10.30 9.88
C SER A 91 19.05 -11.14 9.53
N TRP A 92 20.20 -10.91 10.18
CA TRP A 92 21.49 -11.42 9.70
C TRP A 92 21.67 -12.95 9.76
N ALA A 93 21.11 -13.61 10.78
CA ALA A 93 21.39 -15.03 11.07
C ALA A 93 20.22 -15.97 10.78
N GLU A 94 19.01 -15.46 10.57
CA GLU A 94 17.79 -16.27 10.52
C GLU A 94 17.14 -16.23 9.13
N ASP A 95 16.64 -17.38 8.66
CA ASP A 95 15.90 -17.49 7.40
C ASP A 95 14.56 -16.74 7.39
N GLN A 96 13.99 -16.47 8.57
CA GLN A 96 12.80 -15.62 8.76
C GLN A 96 13.12 -14.49 9.72
N SER A 97 13.40 -13.32 9.18
CA SER A 97 13.67 -12.14 10.00
C SER A 97 12.40 -11.63 10.68
N PHE A 98 12.53 -11.11 11.90
CA PHE A 98 11.43 -10.48 12.62
C PHE A 98 10.80 -9.32 11.85
N LEU A 99 11.61 -8.52 11.16
CA LEU A 99 11.12 -7.42 10.32
C LEU A 99 10.33 -7.93 9.10
N GLU A 100 10.75 -9.02 8.46
CA GLU A 100 9.99 -9.66 7.37
C GLU A 100 8.65 -10.22 7.87
N LEU A 101 8.63 -10.80 9.07
CA LEU A 101 7.40 -11.29 9.70
C LEU A 101 6.40 -10.16 9.99
N ILE A 102 6.86 -9.01 10.50
CA ILE A 102 5.98 -7.85 10.74
C ILE A 102 5.46 -7.27 9.44
N VAL A 103 6.31 -7.08 8.44
CA VAL A 103 5.89 -6.50 7.14
C VAL A 103 4.96 -7.47 6.40
N SER A 104 5.19 -8.77 6.54
CA SER A 104 4.41 -9.80 5.85
C SER A 104 3.15 -10.25 6.59
N THR A 105 2.79 -9.63 7.72
CA THR A 105 1.51 -9.89 8.37
C THR A 105 0.40 -9.04 7.75
N LYS A 106 -0.82 -9.59 7.69
CA LYS A 106 -2.01 -8.84 7.25
C LYS A 106 -2.58 -7.96 8.37
N LYS A 107 -2.16 -8.18 9.62
CA LYS A 107 -2.69 -7.48 10.80
C LYS A 107 -2.22 -6.02 10.80
N ARG A 108 -3.17 -5.10 10.94
CA ARG A 108 -2.88 -3.66 11.01
C ARG A 108 -2.14 -3.30 12.31
N GLU A 109 -2.49 -3.93 13.43
CA GLU A 109 -1.87 -3.68 14.74
C GLU A 109 -0.36 -3.93 14.73
N ALA A 110 0.12 -4.91 13.97
CA ALA A 110 1.55 -5.22 13.86
C ALA A 110 2.38 -4.05 13.30
N ARG A 111 1.77 -3.15 12.52
CA ARG A 111 2.48 -1.97 11.99
C ARG A 111 2.88 -0.99 13.09
N GLN A 112 2.14 -0.96 14.19
CA GLN A 112 2.46 -0.12 15.34
C GLN A 112 3.74 -0.57 16.04
N ILE A 113 4.14 -1.84 15.88
CA ILE A 113 5.41 -2.36 16.42
C ILE A 113 6.61 -1.66 15.79
N LEU A 114 6.49 -1.22 14.53
CA LEU A 114 7.54 -0.47 13.83
C LEU A 114 7.78 0.94 14.40
N ASP A 115 6.84 1.47 15.20
CA ASP A 115 6.98 2.77 15.88
C ASP A 115 7.67 2.66 17.23
N LEU A 116 7.82 1.45 17.75
CA LEU A 116 8.43 1.23 19.05
C LEU A 116 9.95 1.34 18.95
N THR A 117 10.55 2.03 19.93
CA THR A 117 11.98 1.89 20.23
C THR A 117 12.21 0.45 20.73
N PRO A 118 13.17 -0.34 20.19
CA PRO A 118 14.32 0.00 19.33
C PRO A 118 14.12 -0.20 17.83
N VAL A 119 13.01 -0.80 17.39
CA VAL A 119 12.77 -1.18 15.98
C VAL A 119 12.82 0.04 15.07
N LYS A 120 12.20 1.13 15.49
CA LYS A 120 12.20 2.40 14.75
C LYS A 120 13.63 2.92 14.49
N GLU A 121 14.48 2.90 15.50
CA GLU A 121 15.86 3.41 15.42
C GLU A 121 16.76 2.47 14.61
N LEU A 122 16.54 1.15 14.70
CA LEU A 122 17.25 0.19 13.88
C LEU A 122 16.96 0.40 12.38
N VAL A 123 15.69 0.55 12.03
CA VAL A 123 15.26 0.76 10.64
C VAL A 123 15.74 2.11 10.13
N SER A 124 15.64 3.18 10.94
CA SER A 124 16.09 4.51 10.54
C SER A 124 17.61 4.52 10.26
N LEU A 125 18.39 3.83 11.09
CA LEU A 125 19.83 3.65 10.89
C LEU A 125 20.12 2.88 9.59
N LYS A 126 19.51 1.70 9.41
CA LYS A 126 19.67 0.87 8.20
C LYS A 126 19.31 1.64 6.93
N TRP A 127 18.18 2.34 6.94
CA TRP A 127 17.70 3.09 5.78
C TRP A 127 18.58 4.29 5.47
N ASN A 128 18.99 5.09 6.45
CA ASN A 128 19.76 6.30 6.18
C ASN A 128 21.21 5.99 5.76
N MET A 129 21.83 4.96 6.32
CA MET A 129 23.21 4.61 6.00
C MET A 129 23.34 3.84 4.68
N TYR A 130 22.52 2.81 4.48
CA TYR A 130 22.69 1.87 3.36
C TYR A 130 21.47 1.86 2.44
N GLY A 131 20.26 1.75 2.99
CA GLY A 131 19.04 1.58 2.21
C GLY A 131 18.82 2.68 1.18
N ARG A 132 18.79 3.94 1.61
CA ARG A 132 18.53 5.11 0.77
C ARG A 132 19.55 5.31 -0.35
N PRO A 133 20.88 5.31 -0.12
CA PRO A 133 21.84 5.46 -1.22
C PRO A 133 21.77 4.31 -2.22
N TYR A 134 21.74 3.04 -1.76
CA TYR A 134 21.62 1.90 -2.68
C TYR A 134 20.32 1.91 -3.46
N PHE A 135 19.20 2.30 -2.82
CA PHE A 135 17.91 2.41 -3.50
C PHE A 135 17.90 3.53 -4.54
N CYS A 136 18.51 4.68 -4.25
CA CYS A 136 18.68 5.76 -5.24
C CYS A 136 19.57 5.33 -6.42
N PHE A 137 20.67 4.62 -6.18
CA PHE A 137 21.51 4.08 -7.25
C PHE A 137 20.74 3.07 -8.11
N LEU A 138 20.00 2.15 -7.49
CA LEU A 138 19.16 1.19 -8.19
C LEU A 138 18.09 1.89 -9.04
N ALA A 139 17.45 2.94 -8.51
CA ALA A 139 16.48 3.76 -9.24
C ALA A 139 17.12 4.42 -10.46
N LEU A 140 18.32 5.00 -10.30
CA LEU A 140 19.06 5.62 -11.40
C LEU A 140 19.42 4.61 -12.49
N PHE A 141 19.93 3.43 -12.13
CA PHE A 141 20.21 2.36 -13.09
C PHE A 141 18.95 1.89 -13.81
N TYR A 142 17.82 1.73 -13.11
CA TYR A 142 16.57 1.34 -13.73
C TYR A 142 16.04 2.41 -14.69
N ILE A 143 16.14 3.70 -14.34
CA ILE A 143 15.74 4.79 -15.23
C ILE A 143 16.63 4.80 -16.49
N LEU A 144 17.94 4.66 -16.34
CA LEU A 144 18.86 4.56 -17.50
C LEU A 144 18.53 3.35 -18.38
N TYR A 145 18.23 2.20 -17.78
CA TYR A 145 17.78 1.01 -18.47
C TYR A 145 16.47 1.26 -19.25
N MET A 146 15.50 1.95 -18.65
CA MET A 146 14.25 2.33 -19.34
C MET A 146 14.48 3.33 -20.47
N VAL A 147 15.39 4.30 -20.30
CA VAL A 147 15.78 5.23 -21.37
C VAL A 147 16.41 4.47 -22.52
N CYS A 148 17.33 3.54 -22.26
CA CYS A 148 17.92 2.67 -23.28
C CYS A 148 16.84 1.87 -24.03
N PHE A 149 15.90 1.26 -23.30
CA PHE A 149 14.77 0.54 -23.89
C PHE A 149 13.91 1.46 -24.78
N THR A 150 13.54 2.66 -24.30
CA THR A 150 12.77 3.61 -25.11
C THR A 150 13.51 4.02 -26.38
N MET A 151 14.82 4.26 -26.31
CA MET A 151 15.61 4.63 -27.48
C MET A 151 15.61 3.51 -28.52
N CYS A 152 15.72 2.25 -28.09
CA CYS A 152 15.60 1.10 -29.00
C CYS A 152 14.22 1.01 -29.67
N CYS A 153 13.15 1.31 -28.92
CA CYS A 153 11.77 1.32 -29.44
C CYS A 153 11.51 2.49 -30.40
N VAL A 154 12.09 3.67 -30.16
CA VAL A 154 11.94 4.86 -31.03
C VAL A 154 12.67 4.65 -32.35
N TYR A 155 13.90 4.14 -32.34
CA TYR A 155 14.69 3.86 -33.54
C TYR A 155 14.42 2.47 -34.15
N ARG A 156 13.18 2.01 -34.04
CA ARG A 156 12.76 0.70 -34.54
C ARG A 156 12.96 0.59 -36.05
N PRO A 157 13.39 -0.58 -36.57
CA PRO A 157 13.63 -0.74 -38.00
C PRO A 157 12.31 -0.79 -38.78
N LEU A 158 11.99 0.34 -39.42
CA LEU A 158 10.78 0.55 -40.23
C LEU A 158 11.16 0.81 -41.69
N LYS A 159 10.38 0.27 -42.63
CA LYS A 159 10.47 0.57 -44.06
C LYS A 159 9.14 1.10 -44.59
N PRO A 160 9.14 1.96 -45.64
CA PRO A 160 7.91 2.38 -46.26
C PRO A 160 7.15 1.16 -46.79
N ARG A 161 5.82 1.17 -46.63
CA ARG A 161 4.94 0.11 -47.15
C ARG A 161 5.04 0.05 -48.67
N THR A 162 5.34 -1.13 -49.20
CA THR A 162 5.43 -1.38 -50.65
C THR A 162 4.11 -1.87 -51.26
N GLY A 163 3.17 -2.39 -50.45
CA GLY A 163 1.88 -2.88 -50.93
C GLY A 163 0.81 -1.79 -51.07
N ASN A 164 -0.06 -1.91 -52.08
CA ASN A 164 -1.18 -0.99 -52.32
C ASN A 164 -2.10 -0.87 -51.08
N LYS A 165 -2.70 0.31 -50.90
CA LYS A 165 -3.73 0.54 -49.88
C LYS A 165 -4.94 -0.33 -50.19
N THR A 166 -5.31 -1.21 -49.26
CA THR A 166 -6.41 -2.17 -49.42
C THR A 166 -7.77 -1.58 -49.07
N SER A 167 -7.83 -0.54 -48.25
CA SER A 167 -9.05 0.19 -47.92
C SER A 167 -8.77 1.68 -47.72
N GLY A 168 -9.77 2.54 -47.96
CA GLY A 168 -9.62 4.00 -47.76
C GLY A 168 -9.37 4.41 -46.29
N ARG A 169 -9.65 3.51 -45.34
CA ARG A 169 -9.38 3.70 -43.89
C ARG A 169 -8.05 3.09 -43.44
N ASP A 170 -7.30 2.44 -44.33
CA ASP A 170 -5.98 1.89 -44.05
C ASP A 170 -4.92 3.01 -44.09
N ASN A 171 -4.60 3.52 -42.91
CA ASN A 171 -3.65 4.62 -42.72
C ASN A 171 -2.21 4.13 -42.48
N THR A 172 -1.90 2.85 -42.71
CA THR A 172 -0.56 2.32 -42.42
C THR A 172 0.46 2.73 -43.50
N ILE A 173 1.44 3.56 -43.11
CA ILE A 173 2.47 4.11 -43.99
C ILE A 173 3.77 3.30 -43.91
N TYR A 174 4.14 2.87 -42.70
CA TYR A 174 5.38 2.14 -42.43
C TYR A 174 5.08 0.71 -42.00
N VAL A 175 5.91 -0.21 -42.47
CA VAL A 175 5.89 -1.63 -42.11
C VAL A 175 7.25 -1.99 -41.53
N GLN A 176 7.25 -2.94 -40.59
CA GLN A 176 8.46 -3.45 -39.97
C GLN A 176 9.41 -4.09 -41.00
N LYS A 177 10.72 -3.81 -40.89
CA LYS A 177 11.75 -4.49 -41.67
C LYS A 177 11.94 -5.94 -41.19
N MET A 178 12.33 -6.82 -42.11
CA MET A 178 12.72 -8.19 -41.73
C MET A 178 14.06 -8.18 -40.99
N LEU A 179 14.33 -9.23 -40.21
CA LEU A 179 15.54 -9.30 -39.37
C LEU A 179 16.83 -9.12 -40.19
N GLN A 180 16.92 -9.76 -41.37
CA GLN A 180 18.09 -9.69 -42.24
C GLN A 180 18.35 -8.28 -42.81
N GLU A 181 17.30 -7.48 -43.01
CA GLU A 181 17.39 -6.09 -43.50
C GLU A 181 17.64 -5.08 -42.37
N SER A 182 17.54 -5.50 -41.11
CA SER A 182 17.48 -4.60 -39.96
C SER A 182 18.82 -4.30 -39.30
N TYR A 183 19.89 -5.05 -39.61
CA TYR A 183 21.18 -4.95 -38.90
C TYR A 183 22.37 -4.83 -39.86
N MET A 184 22.30 -3.85 -40.78
CA MET A 184 23.34 -3.64 -41.80
C MET A 184 24.12 -2.33 -41.59
N THR A 185 23.52 -1.35 -40.94
CA THR A 185 24.15 -0.03 -40.75
C THR A 185 24.80 0.08 -39.37
N TYR A 186 25.77 0.98 -39.24
CA TYR A 186 26.41 1.27 -37.93
C TYR A 186 25.39 1.73 -36.87
N GLU A 187 24.37 2.48 -37.27
CA GLU A 187 23.29 2.90 -36.37
C GLU A 187 22.47 1.70 -35.87
N ASP A 188 22.25 0.69 -36.73
CA ASP A 188 21.58 -0.54 -36.35
C ASP A 188 22.44 -1.40 -35.41
N GLU A 189 23.77 -1.38 -35.53
CA GLU A 189 24.68 -2.06 -34.61
C GLU A 189 24.62 -1.44 -33.20
N LEU A 190 24.56 -0.10 -33.10
CA LEU A 190 24.36 0.58 -31.82
C LEU A 190 23.01 0.20 -31.19
N ARG A 191 21.95 0.12 -32.01
CA ARG A 191 20.63 -0.35 -31.55
C ARG A 191 20.69 -1.80 -31.08
N LEU A 192 21.41 -2.68 -31.78
CA LEU A 192 21.56 -4.09 -31.41
C LEU A 192 22.19 -4.24 -30.02
N VAL A 193 23.22 -3.44 -29.70
CA VAL A 193 23.81 -3.41 -28.36
C VAL A 193 22.78 -3.01 -27.31
N GLY A 194 21.97 -1.98 -27.59
CA GLY A 194 20.87 -1.56 -26.72
C GLY A 194 19.80 -2.65 -26.52
N GLU A 195 19.36 -3.27 -27.61
CA GLU A 195 18.40 -4.39 -27.59
C GLU A 195 18.96 -5.55 -26.73
N LEU A 196 20.25 -5.90 -26.89
CA LEU A 196 20.89 -6.93 -26.08
C LEU A 196 20.91 -6.58 -24.59
N ILE A 197 21.25 -5.34 -24.23
CA ILE A 197 21.22 -4.86 -22.84
C ILE A 197 19.79 -5.00 -22.27
N THR A 198 18.76 -4.66 -23.06
CA THR A 198 17.36 -4.74 -22.60
C THR A 198 16.90 -6.18 -22.38
N VAL A 199 17.29 -7.10 -23.25
CA VAL A 199 16.96 -8.53 -23.11
C VAL A 199 17.69 -9.14 -21.92
N ILE A 200 19.00 -8.87 -21.77
CA ILE A 200 19.77 -9.34 -20.61
C ILE A 200 19.17 -8.79 -19.31
N GLY A 201 18.83 -7.50 -19.27
CA GLY A 201 18.17 -6.88 -18.11
C GLY A 201 16.82 -7.54 -17.78
N ALA A 202 15.99 -7.84 -18.77
CA ALA A 202 14.71 -8.55 -18.58
C ALA A 202 14.93 -9.96 -17.99
N VAL A 203 15.93 -10.70 -18.49
CA VAL A 203 16.27 -12.03 -17.94
C VAL A 203 16.76 -11.92 -16.49
N VAL A 204 17.62 -10.94 -16.18
CA VAL A 204 18.08 -10.68 -14.80
C VAL A 204 16.92 -10.36 -13.87
N ILE A 205 15.97 -9.52 -14.31
CA ILE A 205 14.75 -9.22 -13.54
C ILE A 205 13.98 -10.50 -13.21
N LEU A 206 13.77 -11.39 -14.18
CA LEU A 206 13.06 -12.66 -13.95
C LEU A 206 13.82 -13.58 -12.99
N ILE A 207 15.14 -13.69 -13.13
CA ILE A 207 15.99 -14.49 -12.24
C ILE A 207 15.94 -13.95 -10.79
N LEU A 208 15.82 -12.63 -10.61
CA LEU A 208 15.72 -12.02 -9.28
C LEU A 208 14.33 -12.13 -8.65
N GLU A 209 13.25 -12.20 -9.44
CA GLU A 209 11.88 -12.19 -8.92
C GLU A 209 11.27 -13.60 -8.77
N ILE A 210 11.56 -14.53 -9.67
CA ILE A 210 10.97 -15.89 -9.66
C ILE A 210 11.30 -16.66 -8.37
N PRO A 211 12.55 -16.67 -7.85
CA PRO A 211 12.88 -17.38 -6.61
C PRO A 211 12.14 -16.82 -5.39
N ASP A 212 11.92 -15.50 -5.34
CA ASP A 212 11.19 -14.88 -4.23
C ASP A 212 9.71 -15.27 -4.22
N ILE A 213 9.09 -15.38 -5.40
CA ILE A 213 7.72 -15.89 -5.55
C ILE A 213 7.60 -17.32 -5.05
N LEU A 214 8.56 -18.18 -5.40
CA LEU A 214 8.57 -19.58 -4.98
C LEU A 214 8.77 -19.71 -3.45
N ARG A 215 9.57 -18.85 -2.83
CA ARG A 215 9.83 -18.90 -1.39
C ARG A 215 8.66 -18.38 -0.55
N VAL A 216 8.08 -17.22 -0.91
CA VAL A 216 7.02 -16.57 -0.11
C VAL A 216 5.62 -17.11 -0.46
N GLY A 217 5.48 -17.69 -1.65
CA GLY A 217 4.22 -18.12 -2.23
C GLY A 217 3.51 -16.98 -2.97
N ALA A 218 3.02 -17.28 -4.18
CA ALA A 218 2.44 -16.28 -5.09
C ALA A 218 1.29 -15.46 -4.46
N ALA A 219 0.39 -16.10 -3.73
CA ALA A 219 -0.75 -15.42 -3.11
C ALA A 219 -0.34 -14.40 -2.03
N LYS A 220 0.73 -14.69 -1.28
CA LYS A 220 1.22 -13.80 -0.23
C LYS A 220 2.09 -12.68 -0.82
N TYR A 221 2.90 -13.01 -1.83
CA TYR A 221 3.78 -12.04 -2.52
C TYR A 221 2.99 -10.95 -3.24
N PHE A 222 1.96 -11.34 -4.02
CA PHE A 222 1.14 -10.39 -4.78
C PHE A 222 0.05 -9.71 -3.94
N GLY A 223 -0.46 -10.40 -2.91
CA GLY A 223 -1.52 -9.86 -2.05
C GLY A 223 -1.08 -8.73 -1.11
N GLN A 224 0.22 -8.50 -0.95
CA GLN A 224 0.77 -7.53 0.00
C GLN A 224 1.27 -6.27 -0.70
N THR A 225 0.42 -5.25 -0.76
CA THR A 225 0.75 -3.90 -1.26
C THR A 225 1.90 -3.23 -0.53
N ILE A 226 2.19 -3.61 0.72
CA ILE A 226 3.30 -3.06 1.51
C ILE A 226 4.65 -3.61 1.03
N LEU A 227 4.72 -4.85 0.56
CA LEU A 227 5.97 -5.44 0.07
C LEU A 227 6.32 -4.94 -1.35
N GLY A 228 5.30 -4.59 -2.12
CA GLY A 228 5.44 -4.19 -3.54
C GLY A 228 4.19 -4.50 -4.34
N GLY A 229 3.42 -5.52 -3.91
CA GLY A 229 2.11 -5.91 -4.43
C GLY A 229 2.05 -5.88 -5.96
N PRO A 230 1.34 -4.90 -6.56
CA PRO A 230 1.15 -4.85 -8.00
C PRO A 230 2.41 -4.51 -8.79
N PHE A 231 3.41 -3.82 -8.21
CA PHE A 231 4.63 -3.47 -8.93
C PHE A 231 5.45 -4.71 -9.33
N HIS A 232 5.44 -5.74 -8.49
CA HIS A 232 6.08 -7.02 -8.81
C HIS A 232 5.39 -7.73 -9.99
N ILE A 233 4.06 -7.60 -10.10
CA ILE A 233 3.32 -8.11 -11.26
C ILE A 233 3.69 -7.30 -12.52
N ILE A 234 3.76 -5.98 -12.40
CA ILE A 234 4.11 -5.07 -13.49
C ILE A 234 5.53 -5.36 -14.02
N VAL A 235 6.52 -5.56 -13.15
CA VAL A 235 7.91 -5.79 -13.58
C VAL A 235 8.10 -7.16 -14.23
N ILE A 236 7.39 -8.19 -13.75
CA ILE A 236 7.42 -9.53 -14.36
C ILE A 236 6.73 -9.52 -15.71
N THR A 237 5.54 -8.91 -15.79
CA THR A 237 4.81 -8.80 -17.06
C THR A 237 5.60 -7.98 -18.08
N TYR A 238 6.25 -6.89 -17.64
CA TYR A 238 7.20 -6.14 -18.45
C TYR A 238 8.32 -7.02 -19.03
N ALA A 239 9.02 -7.78 -18.18
CA ALA A 239 10.11 -8.66 -18.63
C ALA A 239 9.62 -9.75 -19.60
N CYS A 240 8.45 -10.34 -19.33
CA CYS A 240 7.82 -11.29 -20.24
C CYS A 240 7.48 -10.66 -21.61
N MET A 241 6.96 -9.44 -21.64
CA MET A 241 6.65 -8.73 -22.89
C MET A 241 7.92 -8.43 -23.72
N ILE A 242 9.06 -8.15 -23.08
CA ILE A 242 10.35 -8.01 -23.78
C ILE A 242 10.79 -9.34 -24.40
N LEU A 243 10.68 -10.45 -23.67
CA LEU A 243 11.02 -11.77 -24.22
C LEU A 243 10.11 -12.16 -25.39
N VAL A 244 8.81 -11.86 -25.30
CA VAL A 244 7.88 -12.05 -26.42
C VAL A 244 8.29 -11.20 -27.62
N THR A 245 8.67 -9.93 -27.40
CA THR A 245 9.17 -9.02 -28.45
C THR A 245 10.42 -9.61 -29.12
N MET A 246 11.36 -10.15 -28.35
CA MET A 246 12.55 -10.83 -28.86
C MET A 246 12.19 -12.05 -29.73
N VAL A 247 11.30 -12.92 -29.24
CA VAL A 247 10.84 -14.10 -29.99
C VAL A 247 10.13 -13.69 -31.28
N MET A 248 9.29 -12.65 -31.23
CA MET A 248 8.60 -12.13 -32.41
C MET A 248 9.59 -11.55 -33.44
N ARG A 249 10.64 -10.87 -32.97
CA ARG A 249 11.71 -10.34 -33.83
C ARG A 249 12.48 -11.47 -34.52
N LEU A 250 12.87 -12.51 -33.77
CA LEU A 250 13.58 -13.67 -34.32
C LEU A 250 12.75 -14.46 -35.35
N THR A 251 11.45 -14.59 -35.11
CA THR A 251 10.51 -15.27 -36.02
C THR A 251 10.03 -14.37 -37.17
N SER A 252 10.44 -13.11 -37.21
CA SER A 252 9.97 -12.09 -38.17
C SER A 252 8.43 -12.02 -38.27
N THR A 253 7.75 -12.21 -37.13
CA THR A 253 6.29 -12.16 -37.06
C THR A 253 5.78 -10.72 -37.07
N THR A 254 4.67 -10.49 -37.77
CA THR A 254 4.00 -9.18 -37.76
C THR A 254 3.32 -8.95 -36.40
N GLY A 255 3.38 -7.73 -35.87
CA GLY A 255 2.63 -7.36 -34.67
C GLY A 255 3.45 -7.13 -33.40
N GLU A 256 4.79 -7.07 -33.50
CA GLU A 256 5.66 -6.77 -32.34
C GLU A 256 5.34 -5.39 -31.70
N VAL A 257 4.63 -4.48 -32.41
CA VAL A 257 4.11 -3.24 -31.82
C VAL A 257 3.29 -3.49 -30.55
N VAL A 258 2.50 -4.56 -30.50
CA VAL A 258 1.60 -4.85 -29.38
C VAL A 258 2.38 -5.12 -28.07
N PRO A 259 3.23 -6.16 -27.97
CA PRO A 259 4.01 -6.41 -26.75
C PRO A 259 4.98 -5.27 -26.43
N MET A 260 5.55 -4.61 -27.44
CA MET A 260 6.44 -3.45 -27.24
C MET A 260 5.70 -2.27 -26.59
N SER A 261 4.46 -1.99 -27.00
CA SER A 261 3.64 -0.91 -26.44
C SER A 261 3.28 -1.17 -24.98
N PHE A 262 2.89 -2.41 -24.66
CA PHE A 262 2.64 -2.81 -23.28
C PHE A 262 3.91 -2.73 -22.42
N ALA A 263 5.06 -3.20 -22.94
CA ALA A 263 6.33 -3.13 -22.23
C ALA A 263 6.74 -1.69 -21.92
N LEU A 264 6.54 -0.74 -22.84
CA LEU A 264 6.84 0.68 -22.60
C LEU A 264 6.02 1.25 -21.44
N VAL A 265 4.69 1.05 -21.46
CA VAL A 265 3.81 1.55 -20.41
C VAL A 265 4.13 0.89 -19.06
N LEU A 266 4.24 -0.44 -19.03
CA LEU A 266 4.52 -1.18 -17.79
C LEU A 266 5.90 -0.81 -17.21
N GLY A 267 6.93 -0.70 -18.05
CA GLY A 267 8.28 -0.37 -17.62
C GLY A 267 8.39 1.03 -16.99
N TRP A 268 7.75 2.04 -17.59
CA TRP A 268 7.70 3.39 -17.02
C TRP A 268 6.79 3.49 -15.79
N CYS A 269 5.63 2.82 -15.80
CA CYS A 269 4.77 2.76 -14.61
C CYS A 269 5.49 2.13 -13.41
N ASN A 270 6.39 1.17 -13.65
CA ASN A 270 7.21 0.58 -12.59
C ASN A 270 8.25 1.55 -12.00
N VAL A 271 8.57 2.67 -12.66
CA VAL A 271 9.41 3.73 -12.04
C VAL A 271 8.76 4.27 -10.77
N MET A 272 7.42 4.27 -10.69
CA MET A 272 6.69 4.67 -9.47
C MET A 272 7.03 3.80 -8.25
N TYR A 273 7.51 2.57 -8.45
CA TYR A 273 8.02 1.74 -7.35
C TYR A 273 9.15 2.45 -6.58
N PHE A 274 10.05 3.14 -7.29
CA PHE A 274 11.16 3.89 -6.70
C PHE A 274 10.73 5.19 -6.00
N ALA A 275 9.51 5.66 -6.21
CA ALA A 275 9.00 6.83 -5.48
C ALA A 275 8.82 6.53 -3.97
N ARG A 276 8.71 5.25 -3.59
CA ARG A 276 8.56 4.78 -2.20
C ARG A 276 9.72 5.13 -1.29
N GLY A 277 10.93 5.29 -1.84
CA GLY A 277 12.12 5.66 -1.09
C GLY A 277 12.14 7.13 -0.64
N PHE A 278 11.24 7.96 -1.17
CA PHE A 278 11.16 9.38 -0.83
C PHE A 278 9.93 9.65 0.03
N GLN A 279 10.13 10.33 1.16
CA GLN A 279 9.04 10.66 2.10
C GLN A 279 7.94 11.51 1.46
N MET A 280 8.30 12.38 0.52
CA MET A 280 7.32 13.21 -0.18
C MET A 280 6.48 12.39 -1.17
N LEU A 281 7.07 11.44 -1.91
CA LEU A 281 6.38 10.74 -3.01
C LEU A 281 5.76 9.40 -2.58
N GLY A 282 6.34 8.70 -1.61
CA GLY A 282 5.92 7.37 -1.17
C GLY A 282 4.44 7.31 -0.76
N PRO A 283 3.97 8.18 0.16
CA PRO A 283 2.55 8.29 0.52
C PRO A 283 1.59 8.42 -0.67
N PHE A 284 1.96 9.19 -1.70
CA PHE A 284 1.12 9.36 -2.89
C PHE A 284 0.97 8.06 -3.69
N THR A 285 2.05 7.27 -3.82
CA THR A 285 1.96 5.98 -4.54
C THR A 285 1.03 4.98 -3.84
N ILE A 286 1.04 4.94 -2.50
CA ILE A 286 0.13 4.11 -1.70
C ILE A 286 -1.32 4.49 -1.97
N MET A 287 -1.58 5.80 -2.05
CA MET A 287 -2.90 6.33 -2.31
C MET A 287 -3.41 5.95 -3.69
N ILE A 288 -2.59 6.11 -4.73
CA ILE A 288 -2.91 5.70 -6.11
C ILE A 288 -3.28 4.21 -6.15
N GLN A 289 -2.47 3.34 -5.53
CA GLN A 289 -2.78 1.90 -5.49
C GLN A 289 -4.11 1.61 -4.80
N LYS A 290 -4.38 2.23 -3.64
CA LYS A 290 -5.63 2.03 -2.91
C LYS A 290 -6.86 2.54 -3.69
N MET A 291 -6.72 3.67 -4.39
CA MET A 291 -7.78 4.22 -5.24
C MET A 291 -8.08 3.30 -6.43
N ILE A 292 -7.04 2.81 -7.11
CA ILE A 292 -7.20 1.90 -8.27
C ILE A 292 -7.86 0.58 -7.85
N PHE A 293 -7.30 -0.12 -6.87
CA PHE A 293 -7.81 -1.46 -6.50
C PHE A 293 -9.06 -1.41 -5.63
N GLY A 294 -9.31 -0.29 -4.92
CA GLY A 294 -10.46 -0.13 -4.03
C GLY A 294 -11.67 0.48 -4.72
N ASP A 295 -11.53 1.71 -5.20
CA ASP A 295 -12.67 2.52 -5.64
C ASP A 295 -12.90 2.39 -7.14
N LEU A 296 -11.83 2.49 -7.93
CA LEU A 296 -11.92 2.44 -9.40
C LEU A 296 -12.47 1.09 -9.86
N MET A 297 -11.99 -0.05 -9.33
CA MET A 297 -12.52 -1.37 -9.71
C MET A 297 -14.01 -1.54 -9.41
N ARG A 298 -14.52 -0.98 -8.30
CA ARG A 298 -15.96 -1.00 -7.98
C ARG A 298 -16.75 -0.11 -8.92
N PHE A 299 -16.21 1.07 -9.23
CA PHE A 299 -16.81 2.00 -10.17
C PHE A 299 -16.82 1.46 -11.60
N CYS A 300 -15.76 0.78 -12.04
CA CYS A 300 -15.66 0.19 -13.38
C CYS A 300 -16.81 -0.77 -13.68
N TRP A 301 -17.30 -1.52 -12.69
CA TRP A 301 -18.47 -2.38 -12.88
C TRP A 301 -19.74 -1.59 -13.18
N LEU A 302 -20.00 -0.52 -12.43
CA LEU A 302 -21.15 0.37 -12.66
C LEU A 302 -21.01 1.09 -14.01
N MET A 303 -19.80 1.59 -14.30
CA MET A 303 -19.47 2.25 -15.55
C MET A 303 -19.68 1.33 -16.75
N ALA A 304 -19.26 0.06 -16.68
CA ALA A 304 -19.43 -0.91 -17.76
C ALA A 304 -20.90 -1.16 -18.10
N VAL A 305 -21.79 -1.25 -17.09
CA VAL A 305 -23.24 -1.42 -17.31
C VAL A 305 -23.83 -0.23 -18.06
N VAL A 306 -23.46 1.00 -17.66
CA VAL A 306 -23.91 2.23 -18.34
C VAL A 306 -23.39 2.28 -19.77
N ILE A 307 -22.08 2.07 -19.97
CA ILE A 307 -21.46 2.12 -21.31
C ILE A 307 -22.08 1.08 -22.24
N LEU A 308 -22.26 -0.17 -21.79
CA LEU A 308 -22.87 -1.22 -22.62
C LEU A 308 -24.30 -0.87 -23.03
N GLY A 309 -25.11 -0.33 -22.11
CA GLY A 309 -26.49 0.08 -22.40
C GLY A 309 -26.55 1.22 -23.41
N PHE A 310 -25.80 2.31 -23.16
CA PHE A 310 -25.83 3.50 -24.01
C PHE A 310 -25.10 3.29 -25.35
N ALA A 311 -23.99 2.57 -25.39
CA ALA A 311 -23.30 2.27 -26.64
C ALA A 311 -24.17 1.44 -27.59
N SER A 312 -24.96 0.50 -27.04
CA SER A 312 -25.93 -0.28 -27.82
C SER A 312 -27.07 0.61 -28.34
N ALA A 313 -27.57 1.54 -27.52
CA ALA A 313 -28.57 2.51 -27.96
C ALA A 313 -28.04 3.44 -29.05
N PHE A 314 -26.84 4.02 -28.88
CA PHE A 314 -26.20 4.86 -29.89
C PHE A 314 -25.92 4.10 -31.18
N TYR A 315 -25.47 2.85 -31.09
CA TYR A 315 -25.27 2.01 -32.27
C TYR A 315 -26.56 1.81 -33.06
N ILE A 316 -27.68 1.48 -32.39
CA ILE A 316 -28.98 1.30 -33.06
C ILE A 316 -29.47 2.60 -33.72
N ILE A 317 -29.31 3.74 -33.04
CA ILE A 317 -29.73 5.05 -33.57
C ILE A 317 -28.95 5.42 -34.84
N PHE A 318 -27.65 5.15 -34.88
CA PHE A 318 -26.80 5.46 -36.02
C PHE A 318 -26.62 4.29 -37.01
N GLN A 319 -27.30 3.16 -36.79
CA GLN A 319 -27.20 1.99 -37.67
C GLN A 319 -27.79 2.28 -39.06
N THR A 320 -28.82 3.12 -39.13
CA THR A 320 -29.50 3.52 -40.38
C THR A 320 -28.88 4.75 -41.04
N GLU A 321 -28.00 5.46 -40.34
CA GLU A 321 -27.43 6.73 -40.77
C GLU A 321 -26.17 6.53 -41.62
N ASN A 322 -25.85 7.50 -42.48
CA ASN A 322 -24.65 7.43 -43.30
C ASN A 322 -23.39 7.63 -42.41
N PRO A 323 -22.48 6.63 -42.33
CA PRO A 323 -21.27 6.72 -41.50
C PRO A 323 -20.25 7.76 -41.98
N GLU A 324 -20.42 8.35 -43.16
CA GLU A 324 -19.54 9.42 -43.65
C GLU A 324 -19.81 10.77 -42.96
N ASN A 325 -21.06 11.03 -42.58
CA ASN A 325 -21.46 12.29 -41.95
C ASN A 325 -21.25 12.30 -40.43
N LEU A 326 -21.41 11.14 -39.77
CA LEU A 326 -21.23 10.98 -38.33
C LEU A 326 -20.66 9.60 -37.97
N GLY A 327 -19.42 9.35 -38.39
CA GLY A 327 -18.76 8.04 -38.31
C GLY A 327 -18.26 7.60 -36.93
N GLN A 328 -18.78 8.15 -35.83
CA GLN A 328 -18.30 7.79 -34.48
C GLN A 328 -18.91 6.48 -33.95
N PHE A 329 -20.07 6.06 -34.48
CA PHE A 329 -20.81 4.86 -34.05
C PHE A 329 -21.02 3.82 -35.16
N TYR A 330 -20.14 3.79 -36.17
CA TYR A 330 -20.33 2.99 -37.40
C TYR A 330 -20.29 1.47 -37.18
N ASN A 331 -19.57 0.98 -36.17
CA ASN A 331 -19.54 -0.43 -35.80
C ASN A 331 -19.67 -0.57 -34.27
N TYR A 332 -20.17 -1.71 -33.81
CA TYR A 332 -20.43 -1.91 -32.39
C TYR A 332 -19.18 -1.74 -31.48
N PRO A 333 -17.98 -2.27 -31.84
CA PRO A 333 -16.77 -2.07 -31.03
C PRO A 333 -16.33 -0.60 -30.94
N MET A 334 -16.39 0.15 -32.04
CA MET A 334 -16.10 1.59 -32.00
C MET A 334 -17.17 2.30 -31.18
N SER A 335 -18.44 1.95 -31.31
CA SER A 335 -19.50 2.56 -30.48
C SER A 335 -19.25 2.39 -29.00
N LEU A 336 -18.76 1.23 -28.55
CA LEU A 336 -18.34 1.01 -27.17
C LEU A 336 -17.17 1.92 -26.77
N PHE A 337 -16.16 2.04 -27.64
CA PHE A 337 -14.99 2.88 -27.39
C PHE A 337 -15.35 4.38 -27.36
N THR A 338 -16.05 4.89 -28.36
CA THR A 338 -16.58 6.27 -28.42
C THR A 338 -17.45 6.58 -27.20
N THR A 339 -18.35 5.66 -26.80
CA THR A 339 -19.21 5.88 -25.63
C THR A 339 -18.39 5.92 -24.33
N PHE A 340 -17.32 5.13 -24.21
CA PHE A 340 -16.39 5.22 -23.09
C PHE A 340 -15.66 6.57 -23.06
N GLU A 341 -15.19 7.07 -24.20
CA GLU A 341 -14.55 8.38 -24.29
C GLU A 341 -15.52 9.53 -23.94
N LEU A 342 -16.78 9.43 -24.38
CA LEU A 342 -17.86 10.36 -24.02
C LEU A 342 -18.19 10.29 -22.53
N PHE A 343 -18.18 9.11 -21.92
CA PHE A 343 -18.44 8.94 -20.49
C PHE A 343 -17.40 9.70 -19.65
N LEU A 344 -16.14 9.67 -20.08
CA LEU A 344 -15.04 10.41 -19.45
C LEU A 344 -14.93 11.87 -19.91
N THR A 345 -15.81 12.33 -20.81
CA THR A 345 -15.78 13.67 -21.41
C THR A 345 -14.44 14.02 -22.06
N ILE A 346 -13.75 13.03 -22.63
CA ILE A 346 -12.44 13.22 -23.29
C ILE A 346 -12.63 13.73 -24.72
N ILE A 347 -13.70 13.28 -25.39
CA ILE A 347 -14.07 13.74 -26.72
C ILE A 347 -15.33 14.61 -26.64
N ASP A 348 -15.45 15.51 -27.61
CA ASP A 348 -16.67 16.28 -27.79
C ASP A 348 -17.82 15.39 -28.26
N GLY A 349 -19.02 15.73 -27.82
CA GLY A 349 -20.25 15.07 -28.24
C GLY A 349 -20.40 15.09 -29.77
N PRO A 350 -20.75 13.97 -30.42
CA PRO A 350 -20.99 13.93 -31.85
C PRO A 350 -22.04 14.98 -32.25
N ALA A 351 -21.63 15.98 -33.03
CA ALA A 351 -22.49 17.03 -33.53
C ALA A 351 -22.13 17.32 -34.99
N ASN A 352 -23.12 17.29 -35.86
CA ASN A 352 -23.04 17.79 -37.22
C ASN A 352 -24.27 18.66 -37.46
N TYR A 353 -24.05 19.95 -37.65
CA TYR A 353 -25.12 20.94 -37.81
C TYR A 353 -25.57 21.10 -39.27
N ASP A 354 -24.85 20.48 -40.21
CA ASP A 354 -25.19 20.48 -41.64
C ASP A 354 -26.23 19.40 -41.99
N VAL A 355 -26.49 18.48 -41.06
CA VAL A 355 -27.40 17.33 -41.24
C VAL A 355 -28.34 17.22 -40.05
N ASP A 356 -29.61 16.97 -40.31
CA ASP A 356 -30.59 16.69 -39.25
C ASP A 356 -30.28 15.35 -38.57
N LEU A 357 -29.93 15.42 -37.28
CA LEU A 357 -29.69 14.23 -36.46
C LEU A 357 -31.02 13.58 -36.06
N PRO A 358 -31.08 12.23 -35.93
CA PRO A 358 -32.29 11.55 -35.46
C PRO A 358 -32.76 12.10 -34.11
N PHE A 359 -34.06 12.38 -33.96
CA PHE A 359 -34.61 12.93 -32.71
C PHE A 359 -34.25 12.09 -31.47
N MET A 360 -34.24 10.76 -31.62
CA MET A 360 -33.86 9.83 -30.54
C MET A 360 -32.42 10.02 -30.05
N TYR A 361 -31.50 10.47 -30.91
CA TYR A 361 -30.13 10.79 -30.51
C TYR A 361 -30.12 11.90 -29.47
N SER A 362 -30.82 13.01 -29.74
CA SER A 362 -30.89 14.16 -28.81
C SER A 362 -31.45 13.75 -27.44
N VAL A 363 -32.47 12.90 -27.42
CA VAL A 363 -33.09 12.41 -26.16
C VAL A 363 -32.14 11.49 -25.40
N VAL A 364 -31.56 10.49 -26.06
CA VAL A 364 -30.68 9.50 -25.42
C VAL A 364 -29.36 10.14 -24.99
N TYR A 365 -28.79 11.03 -25.80
CA TYR A 365 -27.57 11.76 -25.46
C TYR A 365 -27.77 12.72 -24.28
N PHE A 366 -28.92 13.41 -24.21
CA PHE A 366 -29.25 14.25 -23.05
C PHE A 366 -29.34 13.42 -21.76
N ALA A 367 -30.02 12.26 -21.79
CA ALA A 367 -30.07 11.36 -20.65
C ALA A 367 -28.69 10.80 -20.27
N PHE A 368 -27.88 10.43 -21.27
CA PHE A 368 -26.51 9.98 -21.07
C PHE A 368 -25.65 11.04 -20.40
N ALA A 369 -25.70 12.30 -20.87
CA ALA A 369 -24.95 13.40 -20.29
C ALA A 369 -25.29 13.59 -18.80
N ILE A 370 -26.56 13.59 -18.42
CA ILE A 370 -26.97 13.73 -17.01
C ILE A 370 -26.42 12.56 -16.17
N ILE A 371 -26.59 11.31 -16.64
CA ILE A 371 -26.21 10.14 -15.84
C ILE A 371 -24.69 10.00 -15.78
N ALA A 372 -23.99 10.07 -16.91
CA ALA A 372 -22.55 9.84 -16.99
C ALA A 372 -21.75 11.02 -16.43
N THR A 373 -21.99 12.23 -16.93
CA THR A 373 -21.12 13.39 -16.65
C THR A 373 -21.52 14.09 -15.35
N LEU A 374 -22.82 14.32 -15.12
CA LEU A 374 -23.28 15.02 -13.90
C LEU A 374 -23.33 14.10 -12.67
N LEU A 375 -23.79 12.86 -12.82
CA LEU A 375 -23.97 11.98 -11.65
C LEU A 375 -22.74 11.11 -11.40
N MET A 376 -22.35 10.28 -12.36
CA MET A 376 -21.37 9.21 -12.13
C MET A 376 -19.93 9.73 -11.97
N LEU A 377 -19.50 10.71 -12.79
CA LEU A 377 -18.16 11.29 -12.65
C LEU A 377 -18.01 12.03 -11.31
N ASN A 378 -19.02 12.81 -10.92
CA ASN A 378 -19.01 13.52 -9.63
C ASN A 378 -19.05 12.56 -8.44
N LEU A 379 -19.79 11.45 -8.53
CA LEU A 379 -19.77 10.40 -7.51
C LEU A 379 -18.41 9.73 -7.40
N LEU A 380 -17.74 9.46 -8.53
CA LEU A 380 -16.39 8.90 -8.54
C LEU A 380 -15.39 9.82 -7.83
N ILE A 381 -15.44 11.11 -8.14
CA ILE A 381 -14.59 12.12 -7.49
C ILE A 381 -14.87 12.17 -5.98
N ALA A 382 -16.14 12.12 -5.57
CA ALA A 382 -16.51 12.10 -4.15
C ALA A 382 -15.97 10.86 -3.41
N MET A 383 -16.09 9.67 -4.03
CA MET A 383 -15.54 8.43 -3.46
C MET A 383 -14.01 8.49 -3.34
N MET A 384 -13.32 8.92 -4.40
CA MET A 384 -11.87 9.10 -4.37
C MET A 384 -11.44 10.18 -3.34
N GLY A 385 -12.26 11.22 -3.15
CA GLY A 385 -12.03 12.24 -2.12
C GLY A 385 -12.07 11.69 -0.70
N ASP A 386 -13.05 10.84 -0.37
CA ASP A 386 -13.14 10.17 0.94
C ASP A 386 -11.93 9.26 1.18
N THR A 387 -11.55 8.48 0.17
CA THR A 387 -10.42 7.56 0.30
C THR A 387 -9.09 8.28 0.38
N HIS A 388 -8.90 9.38 -0.37
CA HIS A 388 -7.77 10.30 -0.20
C HIS A 388 -7.65 10.76 1.25
N TRP A 389 -8.74 11.29 1.83
CA TRP A 389 -8.76 11.80 3.20
C TRP A 389 -8.43 10.72 4.23
N ARG A 390 -9.08 9.55 4.13
CA ARG A 390 -8.84 8.42 5.04
C ARG A 390 -7.41 7.89 4.95
N VAL A 391 -6.88 7.74 3.74
CA VAL A 391 -5.52 7.24 3.53
C VAL A 391 -4.49 8.28 3.96
N ALA A 392 -4.77 9.57 3.80
CA ALA A 392 -3.85 10.64 4.21
C ALA A 392 -3.51 10.60 5.71
N HIS A 393 -4.45 10.19 6.56
CA HIS A 393 -4.22 10.06 8.01
C HIS A 393 -3.32 8.86 8.37
N GLU A 394 -3.31 7.82 7.55
CA GLU A 394 -2.54 6.58 7.78
C GLU A 394 -1.26 6.51 6.93
N ARG A 395 -1.02 7.53 6.10
CA ARG A 395 -0.04 7.47 5.02
C ARG A 395 1.39 7.33 5.55
N ASP A 396 1.70 7.97 6.67
CA ASP A 396 3.04 7.98 7.25
C ASP A 396 3.38 6.63 7.88
N GLU A 397 2.42 5.99 8.55
CA GLU A 397 2.56 4.62 9.07
C GLU A 397 2.75 3.61 7.94
N LEU A 398 1.96 3.73 6.87
CA LEU A 398 2.05 2.85 5.70
C LEU A 398 3.36 3.06 4.95
N TRP A 399 3.78 4.31 4.76
CA TRP A 399 5.04 4.64 4.11
C TRP A 399 6.23 4.10 4.90
N ARG A 400 6.23 4.25 6.23
CA ARG A 400 7.28 3.64 7.07
C ARG A 400 7.31 2.13 6.94
N ALA A 401 6.16 1.46 6.95
CA ALA A 401 6.10 0.01 6.71
C ALA A 401 6.66 -0.36 5.33
N GLN A 402 6.42 0.46 4.30
CA GLN A 402 7.00 0.28 2.97
C GLN A 402 8.53 0.47 2.96
N VAL A 403 9.06 1.43 3.72
CA VAL A 403 10.51 1.63 3.86
C VAL A 403 11.16 0.43 4.55
N VAL A 404 10.54 -0.08 5.63
CA VAL A 404 11.00 -1.30 6.31
C VAL A 404 11.02 -2.48 5.33
N ALA A 405 9.92 -2.68 4.60
CA ALA A 405 9.79 -3.73 3.58
C ALA A 405 10.92 -3.67 2.55
N THR A 406 11.18 -2.47 2.02
CA THR A 406 12.21 -2.22 1.01
C THR A 406 13.61 -2.44 1.60
N THR A 407 13.84 -2.03 2.84
CA THR A 407 15.12 -2.21 3.54
C THR A 407 15.45 -3.69 3.70
N VAL A 408 14.49 -4.48 4.18
CA VAL A 408 14.67 -5.94 4.36
C VAL A 408 14.85 -6.65 3.02
N MET A 409 14.11 -6.22 1.99
CA MET A 409 14.26 -6.75 0.64
C MET A 409 15.67 -6.47 0.07
N LEU A 410 16.18 -5.25 0.21
CA LEU A 410 17.53 -4.88 -0.25
C LEU A 410 18.61 -5.62 0.52
N GLU A 411 18.49 -5.68 1.85
CA GLU A 411 19.44 -6.38 2.72
C GLU A 411 19.58 -7.87 2.35
N ARG A 412 18.49 -8.50 1.90
CA ARG A 412 18.50 -9.91 1.49
C ARG A 412 19.03 -10.12 0.07
N LYS A 413 18.74 -9.21 -0.87
CA LYS A 413 19.20 -9.32 -2.27
C LYS A 413 20.66 -8.91 -2.45
N LEU A 414 21.18 -8.00 -1.61
CA LEU A 414 22.55 -7.54 -1.70
C LEU A 414 23.54 -8.53 -1.04
N PRO A 415 24.75 -8.69 -1.60
CA PRO A 415 25.78 -9.50 -0.99
C PRO A 415 26.24 -8.90 0.34
N ARG A 416 26.65 -9.79 1.26
CA ARG A 416 27.11 -9.47 2.62
C ARG A 416 28.26 -8.47 2.70
N CYS A 417 29.04 -8.29 1.63
CA CYS A 417 30.13 -7.32 1.58
C CYS A 417 29.64 -5.86 1.47
N LEU A 418 28.49 -5.62 0.84
CA LEU A 418 27.94 -4.28 0.64
C LEU A 418 27.09 -3.82 1.82
N TRP A 419 26.55 -4.77 2.59
CA TRP A 419 25.67 -4.50 3.72
C TRP A 419 26.24 -5.12 5.00
N PRO A 420 27.06 -4.38 5.77
CA PRO A 420 27.58 -4.88 7.04
C PRO A 420 26.47 -5.01 8.07
N ARG A 421 26.66 -5.91 9.04
CA ARG A 421 25.70 -6.14 10.11
C ARG A 421 25.49 -4.86 10.93
N SER A 422 24.23 -4.58 11.25
CA SER A 422 23.86 -3.38 12.01
C SER A 422 24.07 -3.56 13.51
N GLY A 423 24.43 -2.47 14.19
CA GLY A 423 24.69 -2.46 15.63
C GLY A 423 26.17 -2.63 15.98
N ILE A 424 26.42 -2.84 17.27
CA ILE A 424 27.76 -2.97 17.85
C ILE A 424 27.94 -4.42 18.33
N CYS A 425 29.07 -5.05 17.99
CA CYS A 425 29.37 -6.40 18.44
C CYS A 425 29.75 -6.39 19.93
N GLY A 426 29.08 -7.22 20.73
CA GLY A 426 29.35 -7.34 22.16
C GLY A 426 30.67 -8.05 22.50
N ARG A 427 31.25 -8.79 21.56
CA ARG A 427 32.43 -9.64 21.81
C ARG A 427 33.65 -8.83 22.22
N GLU A 428 33.84 -7.67 21.60
CA GLU A 428 34.95 -6.74 21.90
C GLU A 428 34.83 -6.10 23.28
N TYR A 429 33.63 -6.09 23.86
CA TYR A 429 33.31 -5.45 25.14
C TYR A 429 33.00 -6.44 26.26
N GLY A 430 33.20 -7.75 26.04
CA GLY A 430 32.90 -8.79 27.03
C GLY A 430 31.40 -9.06 27.24
N LEU A 431 30.53 -8.57 26.35
CA LEU A 431 29.07 -8.76 26.38
C LEU A 431 28.61 -10.02 25.62
N GLY A 432 29.53 -10.93 25.30
CA GLY A 432 29.29 -12.14 24.51
C GLY A 432 29.10 -11.87 23.01
N ASP A 433 28.70 -12.90 22.25
CA ASP A 433 28.59 -12.85 20.78
C ASP A 433 27.31 -12.17 20.25
N ARG A 434 26.62 -11.40 21.11
CA ARG A 434 25.38 -10.71 20.73
C ARG A 434 25.68 -9.34 20.12
N TRP A 435 24.70 -8.84 19.38
CA TRP A 435 24.76 -7.53 18.74
C TRP A 435 23.78 -6.60 19.42
N TYR A 436 24.23 -5.37 19.63
CA TYR A 436 23.49 -4.40 20.42
C TYR A 436 23.25 -3.10 19.66
N LEU A 437 22.11 -2.47 19.90
CA LEU A 437 21.80 -1.12 19.44
C LEU A 437 21.87 -0.15 20.60
N ARG A 438 22.74 0.85 20.47
CA ARG A 438 22.77 1.97 21.41
C ARG A 438 21.74 3.00 20.98
N VAL A 439 20.82 3.34 21.88
CA VAL A 439 19.83 4.39 21.69
C VAL A 439 19.98 5.40 22.81
N GLN A 440 19.98 6.68 22.46
CA GLN A 440 20.01 7.78 23.42
C GLN A 440 18.64 8.45 23.44
N ASP A 441 17.92 8.23 24.53
CA ASP A 441 16.61 8.83 24.73
C ASP A 441 16.75 10.09 25.58
N ARG A 442 16.04 11.16 25.17
CA ARG A 442 15.86 12.35 25.99
C ARG A 442 14.53 12.26 26.70
N VAL A 443 14.58 11.97 28.00
CA VAL A 443 13.43 12.00 28.90
C VAL A 443 13.22 13.45 29.34
N ASP A 444 12.41 14.19 28.60
CA ASP A 444 11.99 15.53 29.03
C ASP A 444 11.08 15.40 30.27
N PRO A 445 11.47 15.92 31.45
CA PRO A 445 10.68 15.80 32.67
C PRO A 445 9.30 16.49 32.55
N ASN A 446 9.18 17.49 31.67
CA ASN A 446 7.93 18.16 31.38
C ASN A 446 6.92 17.26 30.67
N LYS A 447 7.37 16.29 29.85
CA LYS A 447 6.46 15.36 29.17
C LYS A 447 5.79 14.42 30.17
N HIS A 448 6.52 13.96 31.19
CA HIS A 448 5.97 13.15 32.29
C HIS A 448 5.05 13.96 33.22
N LYS A 449 5.39 15.23 33.50
CA LYS A 449 4.51 16.13 34.25
C LYS A 449 3.20 16.38 33.49
N VAL A 450 3.27 16.72 32.21
CA VAL A 450 2.09 16.92 31.34
C VAL A 450 1.26 15.64 31.25
N MET A 451 1.88 14.46 31.13
CA MET A 451 1.16 13.17 31.11
C MET A 451 0.45 12.89 32.44
N ARG A 452 1.10 13.16 33.59
CA ARG A 452 0.45 13.10 34.92
C ARG A 452 -0.71 14.09 35.06
N TYR A 453 -0.56 15.32 34.58
CA TYR A 453 -1.68 16.29 34.60
C TYR A 453 -2.82 15.81 33.70
N THR A 454 -2.51 15.30 32.50
CA THR A 454 -3.53 14.80 31.56
C THR A 454 -4.25 13.55 32.10
N GLU A 455 -3.54 12.65 32.79
CA GLU A 455 -4.12 11.50 33.49
C GLU A 455 -4.94 11.92 34.71
N ALA A 456 -4.49 12.93 35.46
CA ALA A 456 -5.26 13.51 36.57
C ALA A 456 -6.56 14.16 36.08
N PHE A 457 -6.51 14.90 34.95
CA PHE A 457 -7.71 15.47 34.33
C PHE A 457 -8.64 14.37 33.79
N LYS A 458 -8.13 13.31 33.15
CA LYS A 458 -8.95 12.15 32.73
C LYS A 458 -9.56 11.38 33.90
N ALA A 459 -8.84 11.24 35.02
CA ALA A 459 -9.35 10.64 36.25
C ALA A 459 -10.40 11.54 36.92
N GLN A 460 -10.25 12.85 36.83
CA GLN A 460 -11.22 13.83 37.31
C GLN A 460 -12.49 13.86 36.45
N ASP A 461 -12.36 13.72 35.13
CA ASP A 461 -13.50 13.57 34.22
C ASP A 461 -14.22 12.23 34.43
N ARG A 462 -13.51 11.12 34.67
CA ARG A 462 -14.11 9.84 35.09
C ARG A 462 -14.84 9.96 36.42
N ASN A 463 -14.21 10.55 37.43
CA ASN A 463 -14.85 10.77 38.74
C ASN A 463 -16.06 11.72 38.65
N ASN A 464 -16.06 12.69 37.73
CA ASN A 464 -17.21 13.56 37.48
C ASN A 464 -18.33 12.85 36.71
N TYR A 465 -17.99 11.95 35.77
CA TYR A 465 -18.94 11.08 35.09
C TYR A 465 -19.58 10.07 36.06
N ASP A 466 -18.80 9.43 36.93
CA ASP A 466 -19.28 8.46 37.91
C ASP A 466 -20.13 9.13 38.99
N LYS A 467 -19.74 10.32 39.48
CA LYS A 467 -20.60 11.13 40.38
C LYS A 467 -21.85 11.68 39.70
N GLY A 468 -21.80 11.92 38.38
CA GLY A 468 -22.96 12.29 37.57
C GLY A 468 -23.94 11.13 37.41
N LEU A 469 -23.42 9.90 37.25
CA LEU A 469 -24.21 8.67 37.14
C LEU A 469 -24.84 8.27 38.48
N GLU A 470 -24.11 8.37 39.59
CA GLU A 470 -24.64 8.13 40.95
C GLU A 470 -25.76 9.13 41.31
N LYS A 471 -25.62 10.41 40.94
CA LYS A 471 -26.71 11.40 41.12
C LYS A 471 -27.94 11.08 40.26
N LEU A 472 -27.75 10.61 39.03
CA LEU A 472 -28.84 10.22 38.13
C LEU A 472 -29.55 8.93 38.58
N GLU A 473 -28.84 7.98 39.21
CA GLU A 473 -29.44 6.78 39.80
C GLU A 473 -30.19 7.07 41.10
N ILE A 474 -29.68 7.99 41.94
CA ILE A 474 -30.37 8.44 43.15
C ILE A 474 -31.66 9.20 42.78
N ASP A 475 -31.63 10.10 41.79
CA ASP A 475 -32.83 10.82 41.34
C ASP A 475 -33.86 9.89 40.68
N LYS A 476 -33.44 8.86 39.93
CA LYS A 476 -34.35 7.84 39.38
C LYS A 476 -35.01 7.00 40.47
N ASN A 477 -34.28 6.63 41.52
CA ASN A 477 -34.85 5.89 42.65
C ASN A 477 -35.81 6.74 43.50
N ILE A 478 -35.58 8.06 43.60
CA ILE A 478 -36.52 8.99 44.24
C ILE A 478 -37.77 9.18 43.37
N LEU A 479 -37.62 9.25 42.04
CA LEU A 479 -38.75 9.38 41.10
C LEU A 479 -39.63 8.13 41.08
N TYR A 480 -39.02 6.93 41.04
CA TYR A 480 -39.75 5.64 41.09
C TYR A 480 -40.53 5.45 42.40
N LYS A 481 -39.99 5.96 43.52
CA LYS A 481 -40.67 5.90 44.82
C LYS A 481 -41.82 6.91 44.95
N LYS A 482 -41.81 7.97 44.13
CA LYS A 482 -42.86 9.01 44.09
C LYS A 482 -43.97 8.70 43.09
N GLU A 483 -43.66 8.01 41.98
CA GLU A 483 -44.64 7.58 40.98
C GLU A 483 -45.50 6.39 41.39
N LEU A 484 -45.05 5.54 42.34
CA LEU A 484 -45.90 4.47 42.91
C LEU A 484 -46.98 4.99 43.89
N SER A 485 -46.86 6.24 44.38
CA SER A 485 -47.79 6.84 45.36
C SER A 485 -48.84 7.78 44.75
N ALA A 486 -48.86 7.96 43.43
CA ALA A 486 -49.78 8.89 42.76
C ALA A 486 -50.39 8.26 41.50
N LEU A 487 -51.03 7.11 41.66
CA LEU A 487 -51.85 6.47 40.62
C LEU A 487 -53.33 6.64 40.97
N SER A 488 -53.83 7.86 40.82
CA SER A 488 -55.27 8.14 40.73
C SER A 488 -55.52 9.51 40.07
N LEU A 489 -56.34 9.49 39.01
CA LEU A 489 -57.03 10.60 38.32
C LEU A 489 -56.35 11.30 37.10
N SER A 490 -56.88 10.91 35.92
CA SER A 490 -57.35 11.72 34.77
C SER A 490 -56.39 12.52 33.84
N ARG A 491 -56.23 11.97 32.62
CA ARG A 491 -56.63 12.46 31.27
C ARG A 491 -56.11 13.82 30.70
N SER A 492 -55.45 13.73 29.52
CA SER A 492 -55.23 14.72 28.41
C SER A 492 -54.42 16.00 28.72
N THR A 493 -53.49 16.56 27.93
CA THR A 493 -53.16 16.54 26.48
C THR A 493 -51.79 17.24 26.26
N SER A 494 -50.99 16.74 25.30
CA SER A 494 -49.99 17.40 24.41
C SER A 494 -49.50 18.85 24.65
N ARG A 495 -48.17 19.07 24.66
CA ARG A 495 -47.43 20.04 23.78
C ARG A 495 -45.89 20.06 24.00
N THR A 496 -45.20 19.59 22.94
CA THR A 496 -43.94 20.03 22.30
C THR A 496 -42.87 20.87 23.03
N SER A 497 -41.64 20.33 22.98
CA SER A 497 -40.38 20.84 23.55
C SER A 497 -39.48 21.53 22.52
N SER A 498 -39.63 22.85 22.30
CA SER A 498 -38.70 23.62 21.44
C SER A 498 -38.18 24.92 22.05
N HIS A 499 -38.55 25.28 23.28
CA HIS A 499 -38.21 26.59 23.86
C HIS A 499 -37.03 26.63 24.83
N ARG A 500 -36.39 25.49 25.16
CA ARG A 500 -35.33 25.43 26.18
C ARG A 500 -33.91 25.75 25.68
N GLY A 501 -33.68 25.77 24.36
CA GLY A 501 -32.35 25.98 23.79
C GLY A 501 -31.87 27.43 23.73
N TRP A 502 -32.79 28.40 23.73
CA TRP A 502 -32.47 29.82 23.47
C TRP A 502 -32.10 30.63 24.73
N GLU A 503 -32.41 30.15 25.94
CA GLU A 503 -32.07 30.86 27.18
C GLU A 503 -30.63 30.64 27.67
N ILE A 504 -29.93 29.63 27.15
CA ILE A 504 -28.57 29.27 27.60
C ILE A 504 -27.50 30.20 26.96
N LEU A 505 -27.80 30.84 25.83
CA LEU A 505 -26.85 31.73 25.13
C LEU A 505 -26.83 33.18 25.65
N ARG A 506 -27.71 33.57 26.59
CA ARG A 506 -27.79 34.95 27.11
C ARG A 506 -27.15 35.15 28.49
N ARG A 507 -26.48 34.14 29.07
CA ARG A 507 -25.92 34.21 30.43
C ARG A 507 -24.39 34.23 30.54
N ASN A 508 -23.64 34.22 29.42
CA ASN A 508 -22.17 34.27 29.44
C ASN A 508 -21.60 35.32 28.46
N THR A 509 -22.01 36.58 28.62
CA THR A 509 -21.25 37.76 28.19
C THR A 509 -21.18 38.75 29.33
#